data_AF-A0A7K0FZY1-F1
#
_entry.id   AF-A0A7K0FZY1-F1
#
_cell.length_a   1.000
_cell.length_b   1.000
_cell.length_c   1.000
_cell.angle_alpha   90.00
_cell.angle_beta   90.00
_cell.angle_gamma   90.00
#
_symmetry.space_group_name_H-M   'P 1'
#
loop_
_entity.id
_entity.type
_entity.pdbx_description
1 polymer ?
#
loop_
_entity_poly.entity_id
_entity_poly.type
_entity_poly.pdbx_seq_one_letter_code
_entity_poly.pdbx_strand_id
1 'polypeptide(L)' 'MAVGLFIDPVFYKIGSGSFLNSFFSTIYIKLENNNWGNKYPLIMNDLYNGCVNN' A
#
# COMPACT_ATOMS: atom_id res chain seq x y z
N MET A 1 12.21 -6.56 10.21
CA MET A 1 11.77 -7.41 9.08
C MET A 1 11.45 -6.52 7.88
N ALA A 2 11.81 -6.95 6.68
CA ALA A 2 11.52 -6.19 5.47
C ALA A 2 10.14 -6.57 4.92
N VAL A 3 9.43 -5.60 4.34
CA VAL A 3 8.16 -5.79 3.63
C VAL A 3 8.37 -5.64 2.14
N GLY A 4 7.50 -6.25 1.34
CA GLY A 4 7.61 -6.26 -0.11
C GLY A 4 6.36 -6.81 -0.77
N LEU A 5 6.30 -6.70 -2.09
CA LEU A 5 5.25 -7.27 -2.92
C LEU A 5 5.67 -8.66 -3.37
N PHE A 6 4.77 -9.62 -3.25
CA PHE A 6 4.98 -10.96 -3.76
C PHE A 6 4.20 -11.13 -5.05
N ILE A 7 4.92 -11.28 -6.16
CA ILE A 7 4.35 -11.46 -7.50
C ILE A 7 5.00 -12.74 -8.04
N ASP A 8 4.28 -13.85 -7.94
CA ASP A 8 4.81 -15.20 -8.14
C ASP A 8 5.76 -15.34 -9.34
N PRO A 9 6.98 -15.90 -9.18
CA PRO A 9 7.66 -16.35 -7.94
C PRO A 9 8.57 -15.28 -7.30
N VAL A 10 8.42 -14.01 -7.68
CA VAL A 10 9.36 -12.92 -7.36
C VAL A 10 8.89 -12.09 -6.17
N PHE A 11 9.78 -11.93 -5.18
CA PHE A 11 9.56 -11.02 -4.06
C PHE A 11 10.27 -9.67 -4.30
N TYR A 12 9.49 -8.61 -4.47
CA TYR A 12 9.96 -7.25 -4.63
C TYR A 12 10.05 -6.56 -3.26
N LYS A 13 11.26 -6.53 -2.71
CA LYS A 13 11.53 -5.88 -1.44
C LYS A 13 11.33 -4.37 -1.55
N ILE A 14 10.46 -3.82 -0.73
CA ILE A 14 10.23 -2.37 -0.62
C ILE A 14 11.19 -1.77 0.41
N GLY A 15 11.25 -2.36 1.60
CA GLY A 15 12.04 -1.79 2.70
C GLY A 15 11.51 -2.14 4.07
N SER A 16 11.51 -1.18 4.99
CA SER A 16 10.96 -1.36 6.33
C SER A 16 9.42 -1.28 6.33
N GLY A 17 8.78 -1.99 7.26
CA GLY A 17 7.32 -1.88 7.46
C GLY A 17 6.88 -0.45 7.78
N SER A 18 7.71 0.29 8.53
CA SER A 18 7.47 1.70 8.87
C SER A 18 7.48 2.60 7.63
N PHE A 19 8.36 2.35 6.65
CA PHE A 19 8.37 3.11 5.40
C PHE A 19 7.06 2.90 4.63
N LEU A 20 6.63 1.64 4.48
CA LEU A 20 5.41 1.31 3.77
C LEU A 20 4.20 1.95 4.47
N ASN A 21 4.11 1.85 5.80
CA ASN A 21 3.06 2.52 6.57
C ASN A 21 3.06 4.06 6.39
N SER A 22 4.23 4.71 6.42
CA SER A 22 4.35 6.15 6.19
C SER A 22 3.94 6.57 4.78
N PHE A 23 4.21 5.73 3.77
CA PHE A 23 3.80 5.96 2.39
C PHE A 23 2.26 6.01 2.26
N PHE A 24 1.56 4.97 2.74
CA PHE A 24 0.08 4.93 2.71
C PHE A 24 -0.55 6.02 3.60
N SER A 25 0.05 6.32 4.75
CA SER A 25 -0.39 7.42 5.61
C SER A 25 -0.27 8.77 4.91
N THR A 26 0.77 8.96 4.10
CA THR A 26 0.94 10.18 3.31
C THR A 26 -0.13 10.31 2.24
N ILE A 27 -0.49 9.22 1.57
CA ILE A 27 -1.59 9.19 0.58
C ILE A 27 -2.90 9.56 1.28
N TYR A 28 -3.22 8.88 2.37
CA TYR A 28 -4.43 9.10 3.16
C TYR A 28 -4.59 10.57 3.58
N ILE A 29 -3.56 11.16 4.21
CA ILE A 29 -3.65 12.52 4.75
C ILE A 29 -3.55 13.58 3.65
N LYS A 30 -2.55 13.47 2.76
CA LYS A 30 -2.23 14.55 1.81
C LYS A 30 -2.97 14.45 0.48
N LEU A 31 -3.27 13.25 -0.01
CA LEU A 31 -3.85 13.05 -1.34
C LEU A 31 -5.34 12.72 -1.29
N GLU A 32 -5.82 12.13 -0.19
CA GLU A 32 -7.22 11.76 0.01
C GLU A 32 -7.95 12.60 1.05
N ASN A 33 -7.28 13.60 1.65
CA ASN A 33 -7.85 14.49 2.67
C ASN A 33 -8.53 13.74 3.82
N ASN A 34 -7.85 12.70 4.34
CA ASN A 34 -8.36 11.81 5.38
C ASN A 34 -9.55 10.93 4.98
N ASN A 35 -9.76 10.68 3.68
CA ASN A 35 -10.77 9.72 3.19
C ASN A 35 -10.11 8.49 2.57
N TRP A 36 -9.94 7.43 3.35
CA TRP A 36 -9.22 6.21 2.93
C TRP A 36 -9.84 5.55 1.69
N GLY A 37 -9.05 5.45 0.63
CA GLY A 37 -9.44 4.80 -0.62
C GLY A 37 -10.45 5.58 -1.46
N ASN A 38 -10.72 6.86 -1.15
CA ASN A 38 -11.66 7.67 -1.92
C ASN A 38 -11.10 8.07 -3.30
N LYS A 39 -9.79 8.28 -3.41
CA LYS A 39 -9.13 8.66 -4.67
C LYS A 39 -8.37 7.50 -5.30
N TYR A 40 -7.80 6.62 -4.47
CA TYR A 40 -7.03 5.46 -4.93
C TYR A 40 -7.54 4.15 -4.33
N PRO A 41 -8.80 3.75 -4.61
CA PRO A 41 -9.43 2.58 -4.01
C PRO A 41 -8.64 1.28 -4.25
N LEU A 42 -8.16 1.05 -5.47
CA LEU A 42 -7.38 -0.16 -5.81
C LEU A 42 -6.08 -0.28 -4.99
N ILE A 43 -5.41 0.84 -4.72
CA ILE A 43 -4.13 0.85 -4.00
C ILE A 43 -4.37 0.78 -2.48
N MET A 44 -5.32 1.57 -1.99
CA MET A 44 -5.59 1.72 -0.55
C MET A 44 -6.43 0.57 0.02
N ASN A 45 -7.35 -0.02 -0.75
CA ASN A 45 -8.21 -1.10 -0.29
C ASN A 45 -7.73 -2.47 -0.73
N ASP A 46 -7.19 -2.61 -1.95
CA ASP A 46 -6.85 -3.94 -2.44
C ASP A 46 -5.36 -4.23 -2.20
N LEU A 47 -4.45 -3.41 -2.75
CA LEU A 47 -3.01 -3.62 -2.61
C LEU A 47 -2.53 -3.53 -1.15
N TYR A 48 -3.05 -2.57 -0.36
CA TYR A 48 -2.69 -2.47 1.07
C TYR A 48 -3.16 -3.69 1.89
N ASN A 49 -4.32 -4.26 1.55
CA ASN A 49 -4.83 -5.48 2.19
C ASN A 49 -4.13 -6.76 1.68
N GLY A 50 -3.24 -6.64 0.70
CA GLY A 50 -2.42 -7.74 0.18
C GLY A 50 -3.08 -8.54 -0.94
N CYS A 51 -4.28 -8.15 -1.41
CA CYS A 51 -4.99 -8.84 -2.48
C CYS A 51 -5.54 -7.80 -3.46
N VAL A 52 -5.02 -7.77 -4.69
CA VAL A 52 -5.62 -6.98 -5.77
C VAL A 52 -6.71 -7.81 -6.43
N ASN A 53 -7.98 -7.47 -6.16
CA ASN A 53 -9.12 -8.09 -6.84
C ASN A 53 -9.30 -7.38 -8.19
N ASN A 54 -9.22 -8.14 -9.28
CA ASN A 54 -9.49 -7.67 -10.64
C ASN A 54 -10.99 -7.49 -10.90
#